data_AF-E3ZTQ3-F1
#
_entry.id   AF-E3ZTQ3-F1
#
_cell.length_a   1.000
_cell.length_b   1.000
_cell.length_c   1.000
_cell.angle_alpha   90.00
_cell.angle_beta   90.00
_cell.angle_gamma   90.00
#
_symmetry.space_group_name_H-M   'P 1'
#
loop_
_entity.id
_entity.type
_entity.pdbx_description
1 polymer ?
#
loop_
_entity_poly.entity_id
_entity_poly.type
_entity_poly.pdbx_seq_one_letter_code
_entity_poly.pdbx_strand_id
1 'polypeptide(L)' 'MVEERFKKIYTQGKLNITEILVDQETGVHYIFHLSGYAGGMTPLLDKDGKPYIQDVDKMNS' A
#
# COMPACT_ATOMS: atom_id res chain seq x y z
N MET A 1 -4.55 4.07 -21.81
CA MET A 1 -3.47 3.81 -20.83
C MET A 1 -4.11 2.97 -19.74
N VAL A 2 -3.58 1.78 -19.46
CA VAL A 2 -4.06 0.99 -18.31
C VAL A 2 -3.53 1.69 -17.06
N GLU A 3 -4.41 2.13 -16.18
CA GLU A 3 -4.01 2.72 -14.90
C GLU A 3 -3.38 1.64 -14.02
N GLU A 4 -2.25 1.93 -13.37
CA GLU A 4 -1.58 0.97 -12.49
C GLU A 4 -2.50 0.65 -11.31
N ARG A 5 -2.90 -0.61 -11.12
CA ARG A 5 -3.81 -0.97 -10.02
C ARG A 5 -3.25 -0.58 -8.65
N PHE A 6 -1.94 -0.66 -8.44
CA PHE A 6 -1.30 -0.36 -7.16
C PHE A 6 -0.48 0.93 -7.25
N LYS A 7 -0.90 1.94 -6.50
CA LYS A 7 -0.20 3.23 -6.41
C LYS A 7 0.68 3.30 -5.17
N LYS A 8 1.98 3.52 -5.35
CA LYS A 8 2.88 3.80 -4.22
C LYS A 8 2.67 5.22 -3.70
N ILE A 9 2.33 5.35 -2.42
CA ILE A 9 2.10 6.64 -1.75
C ILE A 9 3.16 6.99 -0.71
N TYR A 10 3.99 6.00 -0.35
CA TYR A 10 5.08 6.19 0.61
C TYR A 10 6.24 5.25 0.29
N THR A 11 7.46 5.72 0.52
CA THR A 11 8.67 4.90 0.47
C THR A 11 9.68 5.39 1.51
N GLN A 12 10.34 4.47 2.19
CA GLN A 12 11.36 4.74 3.18
C GLN A 12 12.52 3.75 3.06
N GLY A 13 13.74 4.29 3.18
CA GLY A 13 14.98 3.51 3.21
C GLY A 13 15.59 3.29 1.82
N LYS A 14 16.75 2.63 1.81
CA LYS A 14 17.53 2.33 0.59
C LYS A 14 18.00 0.87 0.52
N LEU A 15 18.50 0.34 1.65
CA LEU A 15 18.92 -1.06 1.81
C LEU A 15 17.81 -1.94 2.40
N ASN A 16 17.06 -1.40 3.36
CA ASN A 16 15.80 -1.94 3.85
C ASN A 16 14.72 -0.97 3.39
N ILE A 17 13.79 -1.45 2.56
CA ILE A 17 12.77 -0.63 1.92
C ILE A 17 11.45 -0.93 2.60
N THR A 18 10.73 0.12 2.99
CA THR A 18 9.34 0.05 3.42
C THR A 18 8.50 0.93 2.51
N GLU A 19 7.44 0.40 1.93
CA GLU A 19 6.54 1.13 1.04
C GLU A 19 5.09 0.99 1.51
N ILE A 20 4.28 2.00 1.20
CA ILE A 20 2.82 1.89 1.27
C ILE A 20 2.27 1.94 -0.14
N LEU A 21 1.53 0.90 -0.50
CA LEU A 21 0.82 0.78 -1.78
C LEU A 21 -0.68 0.90 -1.52
N VAL A 22 -1.41 1.57 -2.41
CA VAL A 22 -2.88 1.61 -2.39
C VAL A 22 -3.41 0.89 -3.62
N ASP A 23 -4.29 -0.08 -3.40
CA ASP A 23 -5.07 -0.69 -4.48
C ASP A 23 -6.15 0.30 -4.93
N GLN A 24 -6.00 0.86 -6.13
CA GLN A 24 -6.92 1.84 -6.68
C GLN A 24 -8.30 1.28 -7.02
N GLU A 25 -8.49 -0.05 -7.03
CA GLU A 25 -9.81 -0.67 -7.22
C GLU A 25 -10.58 -0.84 -5.91
N THR A 26 -9.86 -1.16 -4.82
CA THR A 26 -10.49 -1.52 -3.53
C THR A 26 -10.31 -0.47 -2.43
N GLY A 27 -9.37 0.45 -2.62
CA GLY A 27 -8.97 1.43 -1.62
C GLY A 27 -8.13 0.86 -0.47
N VAL A 28 -7.79 -0.45 -0.50
CA VAL A 28 -7.00 -1.08 0.57
C VAL A 28 -5.55 -0.62 0.51
N HIS A 29 -4.99 -0.27 1.67
CA HIS A 29 -3.58 0.05 1.83
C HIS A 29 -2.78 -1.18 2.23
N TYR A 30 -1.57 -1.32 1.67
CA TYR A 30 -0.65 -2.41 1.98
C TYR A 30 0.69 -1.84 2.44
N ILE A 31 1.27 -2.41 3.50
CA ILE A 31 2.69 -2.23 3.81
C ILE A 31 3.45 -3.32 3.07
N PHE A 32 4.40 -2.91 2.24
CA PHE A 32 5.44 -3.78 1.69
C PHE A 32 6.76 -3.49 2.41
N HIS A 33 7.44 -4.55 2.86
CA HIS A 33 8.77 -4.43 3.45
C HIS A 33 9.73 -5.39 2.76
N LEU A 34 10.91 -4.90 2.40
CA LEU A 34 12.00 -5.66 1.80
C LEU A 34 13.28 -5.40 2.61
N SER A 35 13.95 -6.46 3.03
CA SER A 35 15.26 -6.42 3.69
C SER A 35 16.17 -7.47 3.05
N GLY A 36 17.21 -7.00 2.36
CA GLY A 36 18.08 -7.88 1.58
C GLY A 36 17.30 -8.65 0.50
N TYR A 37 17.27 -9.99 0.63
CA TYR A 37 16.56 -10.89 -0.31
C TYR A 37 15.20 -11.37 0.21
N ALA A 38 14.78 -10.93 1.39
CA ALA A 38 13.50 -11.30 1.99
C ALA A 38 12.53 -10.12 1.94
N GLY A 39 11.28 -10.39 1.62
CA GLY A 39 10.23 -9.38 1.62
C GLY A 39 8.88 -9.97 2.00
N GLY A 40 7.98 -9.08 2.40
CA GLY A 40 6.63 -9.42 2.80
C GLY A 40 5.67 -8.27 2.54
N MET A 41 4.40 -8.61 2.39
CA MET A 41 3.32 -7.65 2.22
C MET A 41 2.15 -8.03 3.12
N THR A 42 1.56 -7.04 3.76
CA THR A 42 0.35 -7.20 4.57
C THR A 42 -0.58 -6.00 4.36
N PRO A 43 -1.90 -6.15 4.46
CA PRO A 43 -2.79 -5.01 4.61
C PRO A 43 -2.35 -4.15 5.79
N LEU A 44 -2.41 -2.83 5.62
CA LEU A 44 -2.33 -1.88 6.73
C LEU A 44 -3.65 -1.99 7.51
N LEU A 45 -3.56 -2.17 8.82
CA LEU A 45 -4.74 -2.35 9.66
C LEU A 45 -5.16 -1.04 10.33
N ASP A 46 -6.46 -0.86 10.47
CA ASP A 46 -7.05 0.20 11.27
C ASP A 46 -7.03 -0.16 12.78
N LYS A 47 -7.59 0.74 13.60
CA LYS A 47 -7.68 0.58 15.06
C LYS A 47 -8.50 -0.64 15.51
N ASP A 48 -9.34 -1.19 14.65
CA ASP A 48 -10.22 -2.34 14.94
C ASP A 48 -9.62 -3.64 14.39
N GLY A 49 -8.40 -3.59 13.83
CA GLY A 49 -7.71 -4.74 13.26
C GLY A 49 -8.23 -5.15 11.88
N LYS A 50 -9.02 -4.30 11.22
CA LYS A 50 -9.50 -4.53 9.85
C LYS A 50 -8.58 -3.84 8.84
N PRO A 51 -8.56 -4.27 7.57
CA PRO A 51 -7.86 -3.53 6.53
C PRO A 51 -8.31 -2.07 6.48
N TYR A 52 -7.35 -1.15 6.47
CA TYR A 52 -7.61 0.26 6.24
C TYR A 52 -8.01 0.46 4.78
N ILE A 53 -9.22 0.98 4.57
CA ILE A 53 -9.83 1.21 3.26
C ILE A 53 -10.08 2.70 3.08
N GLN A 54 -9.50 3.28 2.04
CA GLN A 54 -9.79 4.64 1.60
C GLN A 54 -10.93 4.63 0.57
N ASP A 55 -11.76 5.67 0.59
CA ASP A 55 -12.81 5.86 -0.41
C ASP A 55 -12.19 6.14 -1.79
N VAL A 56 -12.40 5.21 -2.73
CA VAL A 56 -11.82 5.24 -4.08
C VAL A 56 -12.38 6.41 -4.89
N ASP A 57 -13.64 6.78 -4.70
CA ASP A 57 -14.26 7.90 -5.42
C ASP A 57 -13.57 9.22 -5.05
N LYS A 58 -13.14 9.35 -3.78
CA LYS A 58 -12.39 10.51 -3.29
C LYS A 58 -10.90 10.52 -3.71
N MET A 59 -10.37 9.41 -4.21
CA MET A 59 -8.97 9.34 -4.67
C MET A 59 -8.77 9.84 -6.10
N ASN A 60 -9.82 9.73 -6.92
CA ASN A 60 -9.80 10.07 -8.34
C ASN A 60 -10.49 11.42 -8.66
N SER A 61 -10.87 12.16 -7.61
CA SER A 61 -11.48 13.48 -7.66
C SER A 61 -10.47 14.62 -7.66
#